data_AF-A0AB39LUY0-F1
#
_entry.id   AF-A0AB39LUY0-F1
#
_cell.length_a   1.000
_cell.length_b   1.000
_cell.length_c   1.000
_cell.angle_alpha   90.00
_cell.angle_beta   90.00
_cell.angle_gamma   90.00
#
_symmetry.space_group_name_H-M   'P 1'
#
loop_
_entity.id
_entity.type
_entity.pdbx_description
1 polymer ?
#
loop_
_entity_poly.entity_id
_entity_poly.type
_entity_poly.pdbx_seq_one_letter_code
_entity_poly.pdbx_strand_id
1 'polypeptide(L)' 'MARARRGDDGRYQGDLPCRWCDALLDQNGRRRPRLYCGPWHRTKTYAANIGALIAGMF' A
#
# COMPACT_ATOMS: atom_id res chain seq x y z
N MET A 1 17.41 2.64 -3.99
CA MET A 1 16.14 1.91 -4.26
C MET A 1 15.22 2.81 -5.08
N ALA A 2 14.85 2.40 -6.30
CA ALA A 2 14.02 3.21 -7.19
C ALA A 2 12.55 3.10 -6.77
N ARG A 3 12.02 4.13 -6.10
CA ARG A 3 10.60 4.22 -5.71
C ARG A 3 9.73 4.08 -6.94
N ALA A 4 8.70 3.21 -6.91
CA ALA A 4 7.88 3.01 -8.09
C ALA A 4 7.32 4.33 -8.63
N ARG A 5 7.44 4.51 -9.93
CA ARG A 5 6.95 5.69 -10.65
C ARG A 5 5.85 5.25 -11.59
N ARG A 6 4.86 6.13 -11.79
CA ARG A 6 3.93 5.97 -12.89
C ARG A 6 4.72 6.28 -14.17
N GLY A 7 4.86 5.30 -15.04
CA GLY A 7 5.41 5.49 -16.38
C GLY A 7 4.45 6.30 -17.25
N ASP A 8 4.93 6.79 -18.38
CA ASP A 8 4.13 7.54 -19.36
C ASP A 8 2.99 6.71 -19.96
N ASP A 9 3.09 5.38 -19.86
CA ASP A 9 2.06 4.40 -20.20
C ASP A 9 0.93 4.28 -19.15
N GLY A 10 1.00 5.07 -18.07
CA GLY A 10 0.06 5.06 -16.95
C GLY A 10 0.19 3.84 -16.04
N ARG A 11 1.21 3.00 -16.23
CA ARG A 11 1.47 1.81 -15.42
C ARG A 11 2.49 2.13 -14.34
N TYR A 12 2.32 1.53 -13.18
CA TYR A 12 3.29 1.64 -12.09
C TYR A 12 4.43 0.65 -12.34
N GLN A 13 5.65 1.15 -12.47
CA GLN A 13 6.86 0.35 -12.65
C GLN A 13 7.79 0.49 -11.44
N GLY A 14 8.39 -0.61 -11.02
CA GLY A 14 9.25 -0.71 -9.84
C GLY A 14 8.50 -1.18 -8.59
N ASP A 15 9.14 -1.02 -7.43
CA ASP A 15 8.64 -1.52 -6.15
C ASP A 15 8.01 -0.39 -5.30
N LEU A 16 6.88 -0.70 -4.65
CA LEU A 16 6.31 0.14 -3.59
C LEU A 16 6.36 -0.60 -2.25
N PRO A 17 6.73 0.06 -1.15
CA PRO A 17 6.60 -0.54 0.17
C PRO A 17 5.13 -0.78 0.49
N CYS A 18 4.84 -1.94 1.10
CA CYS A 18 3.55 -2.26 1.68
C CYS A 18 3.22 -1.23 2.75
N ARG A 19 2.02 -0.65 2.70
CA ARG A 19 1.58 0.36 3.68
C ARG A 19 1.54 -0.09 5.14
N TRP A 20 1.62 -1.41 5.40
CA TRP A 20 1.51 -1.97 6.75
C TRP A 20 2.82 -2.52 7.30
N CYS A 21 3.64 -3.20 6.48
CA CYS A 21 4.84 -3.89 6.93
C CYS A 21 6.10 -3.47 6.15
N ASP A 22 5.98 -2.43 5.32
CA ASP A 22 7.04 -1.87 4.46
C ASP A 22 7.74 -2.85 3.51
N ALA A 23 7.25 -4.09 3.41
CA ALA A 23 7.76 -5.08 2.48
C ALA A 23 7.61 -4.57 1.04
N LEU A 24 8.67 -4.71 0.24
CA LEU A 24 8.70 -4.26 -1.14
C LEU A 24 7.73 -5.09 -1.99
N LEU A 25 6.79 -4.40 -2.63
CA LEU A 25 5.80 -4.96 -3.53
C LEU A 25 6.13 -4.55 -4.95
N ASP A 26 6.52 -5.52 -5.76
CA ASP A 26 6.62 -5.34 -7.19
C ASP A 26 5.26 -4.94 -7.76
N GLN A 27 5.25 -3.80 -8.45
CA GLN A 27 4.06 -3.26 -9.09
C GLN A 27 3.79 -3.91 -10.45
N ASN A 28 4.76 -4.62 -11.04
CA ASN A 28 4.67 -5.39 -12.28
C ASN A 28 3.85 -4.70 -13.39
N GLY A 29 4.06 -3.40 -13.60
CA GLY A 29 3.34 -2.63 -14.63
C GLY A 29 1.83 -2.53 -14.41
N ARG A 30 1.32 -2.69 -13.18
CA ARG A 30 -0.11 -2.57 -12.91
C ARG A 30 -0.57 -1.12 -13.11
N ARG A 31 -1.75 -0.94 -13.69
CA ARG A 31 -2.41 0.38 -13.78
C ARG A 31 -2.79 0.96 -12.42
N ARG A 32 -3.06 0.10 -11.43
CA ARG A 32 -3.33 0.48 -10.03
C ARG A 32 -2.25 -0.07 -9.12
N PRO A 33 -1.70 0.76 -8.21
CA PRO A 33 -0.63 0.33 -7.36
C PRO A 33 -1.12 -0.70 -6.34
N ARG A 34 -0.35 -1.76 -6.15
CA ARG A 34 -0.56 -2.74 -5.08
C ARG A 34 0.04 -2.16 -3.80
N LEU A 35 -0.83 -1.80 -2.87
CA LEU A 35 -0.45 -1.16 -1.60
C LEU A 35 -0.21 -2.14 -0.45
N TYR A 36 -0.64 -3.40 -0.60
CA TYR A 36 -0.59 -4.41 0.46
C TYR A 36 -0.10 -5.75 -0.07
N CYS A 37 0.68 -6.46 0.76
CA CYS A 37 1.14 -7.83 0.49
C CYS A 37 -0.04 -8.79 0.33
N GLY A 38 -1.09 -8.60 1.12
CA GLY A 38 -2.28 -9.44 1.10
C GLY A 38 -3.48 -8.83 1.84
N PRO A 39 -4.63 -9.53 1.82
CA PRO A 39 -5.87 -9.06 2.45
C PRO A 39 -5.73 -8.88 3.96
N TRP A 40 -4.89 -9.68 4.63
CA TRP A 40 -4.64 -9.57 6.07
C TRP A 40 -4.09 -8.19 6.48
N HIS A 41 -3.10 -7.67 5.75
CA HIS A 41 -2.51 -6.35 6.02
C HIS A 41 -3.49 -5.22 5.71
N ARG A 42 -4.37 -5.41 4.74
CA ARG A 42 -5.48 -4.49 4.46
C ARG A 42 -6.44 -4.41 5.65
N THR A 43 -6.84 -5.56 6.21
CA THR A 43 -7.73 -5.62 7.38
C THR A 43 -7.09 -4.98 8.60
N LYS A 44 -5.80 -5.23 8.86
CA LYS A 44 -5.08 -4.59 9.97
C LYS A 44 -5.01 -3.08 9.83
N THR A 45 -4.75 -2.57 8.63
CA THR A 45 -4.73 -1.12 8.37
C THR A 45 -6.11 -0.50 8.62
N TYR A 46 -7.18 -1.19 8.19
CA TYR A 46 -8.55 -0.75 8.43
C TYR A 46 -8.91 -0.74 9.93
N ALA A 47 -8.58 -1.82 10.65
CA ALA A 47 -8.80 -1.93 12.08
C ALA A 47 -8.00 -0.88 12.87
N ALA A 48 -6.75 -0.58 12.48
CA ALA A 48 -5.94 0.45 13.08
C ALA A 48 -6.54 1.85 12.87
N ASN A 49 -7.02 2.17 11.66
CA ASN A 49 -7.69 3.43 11.39
C ASN A 49 -8.99 3.58 12.20
N ILE A 50 -9.80 2.52 12.29
CA ILE A 50 -11.00 2.53 13.14
C ILE A 50 -10.63 2.71 14.60
N GLY A 51 -9.63 1.98 15.09
CA GLY A 51 -9.16 2.09 16.47
C GLY A 51 -8.68 3.50 16.80
N ALA A 52 -7.92 4.13 15.89
CA ALA A 52 -7.48 5.51 16.04
C ALA A 52 -8.67 6.51 16.00
N LEU A 53 -9.66 6.28 15.14
CA LEU A 53 -10.88 7.08 15.07
C LEU A 53 -11.68 7.01 16.38
N ILE A 54 -11.89 5.80 16.90
CA ILE A 54 -12.59 5.59 18.18
C ILE A 54 -11.79 6.20 19.32
N ALA A 55 -10.48 5.95 19.39
CA ALA A 55 -9.62 6.49 20.44
C ALA A 55 -9.55 8.02 20.42
N GLY A 56 -9.69 8.66 19.26
CA GLY A 56 -9.77 10.12 19.15
C GLY A 56 -11.15 10.72 19.44
N MET A 57 -12.19 9.88 19.56
CA MET A 57 -13.54 10.30 19.98
C MET A 57 -13.74 10.28 21.50
N PHE A 58 -12.80 9.71 22.27
CA PHE A 58 -12.77 9.69 23.73
C PHE A 58 -11.60 10.53 24.26
#